data_AF-A0A948Q9P7-F1
#
_entry.id   AF-A0A948Q9P7-F1
#
_cell.length_a   1.000
_cell.length_b   1.000
_cell.length_c   1.000
_cell.angle_alpha   90.00
_cell.angle_beta   90.00
_cell.angle_gamma   90.00
#
_symmetry.space_group_name_H-M   'P 1'
#
loop_
_entity.id
_entity.type
_entity.pdbx_description
1 polymer ?
#
loop_
_entity_poly.entity_id
_entity_poly.type
_entity_poly.pdbx_seq_one_letter_code
_entity_poly.pdbx_strand_id
1 'polypeptide(L)'
;MFGKFKKIFIKRSGQAMTEVVLLFPMFLVITFITVKIFALLVLIQKMEIGSYYAARRWQLESHLNAGYMAQDEGLRKNIEEAVKGYLGFDDDNVHKFLNLRSFELGINRTQVWNVVTLTVTTNKAGVAMLCKYPKQVVCAAPYGPECLTGYDYICTGGRKLEVIKYVPNRDRPIKFVLPGLQ
;
A
#
# COMPACT_ATOMS: atom_id res chain seq x y z
N MET A 1 45.76 -68.63 3.65
CA MET A 1 45.57 -67.62 4.71
C MET A 1 45.65 -66.24 4.05
N PHE A 2 44.54 -65.71 3.52
CA PHE A 2 44.53 -64.47 2.73
C PHE A 2 44.00 -63.30 3.58
N GLY A 3 44.89 -62.38 3.96
CA GLY A 3 44.54 -61.14 4.65
C GLY A 3 43.95 -60.13 3.68
N LYS A 4 42.66 -59.80 3.84
CA LYS A 4 42.00 -58.70 3.12
C LYS A 4 42.19 -57.40 3.90
N PHE A 5 43.11 -56.55 3.42
CA PHE A 5 43.22 -55.15 3.81
C PHE A 5 41.98 -54.39 3.33
N LYS A 6 41.07 -54.07 4.25
CA LYS A 6 39.89 -53.24 3.98
C LYS A 6 40.32 -51.77 4.02
N LYS A 7 40.60 -51.16 2.86
CA LYS A 7 40.83 -49.71 2.75
C LYS A 7 39.56 -48.97 3.15
N ILE A 8 39.58 -48.34 4.31
CA ILE A 8 38.56 -47.39 4.78
C ILE A 8 38.74 -46.12 3.95
N PHE A 9 37.82 -45.88 3.00
CA PHE A 9 37.69 -44.59 2.34
C PHE A 9 37.16 -43.59 3.37
N ILE A 10 38.06 -42.83 4.00
CA ILE A 10 37.71 -41.63 4.74
C ILE A 10 37.28 -40.60 3.71
N LYS A 11 35.96 -40.49 3.49
CA LYS A 11 35.35 -39.42 2.72
C LYS A 11 35.57 -38.13 3.54
N ARG A 12 36.57 -37.33 3.17
CA ARG A 12 36.71 -35.96 3.69
C ARG A 12 35.44 -35.20 3.30
N SER A 13 34.56 -34.96 4.26
CA SER A 13 33.47 -34.00 4.08
C SER A 13 34.12 -32.64 3.89
N GLY A 14 33.95 -32.06 2.69
CA GLY A 14 34.32 -30.68 2.43
C GLY A 14 33.67 -29.80 3.49
N GLN A 15 34.49 -29.12 4.26
CA GLN A 15 34.09 -28.09 5.20
C GLN A 15 33.44 -26.98 4.38
N ALA A 16 32.12 -27.01 4.26
CA ALA A 16 31.36 -25.97 3.58
C ALA A 16 31.62 -24.65 4.31
N MET A 17 32.01 -23.64 3.53
CA MET A 17 32.44 -22.32 3.99
C MET A 17 31.44 -21.73 5.00
N THR A 18 31.88 -21.53 6.24
CA THR A 18 31.07 -20.98 7.33
C THR A 18 30.56 -19.56 7.06
N GLU A 19 31.19 -18.86 6.11
CA GLU A 19 30.79 -17.53 5.67
C GLU A 19 29.55 -17.56 4.76
N VAL A 20 29.45 -18.53 3.83
CA VAL A 20 28.34 -18.65 2.87
C VAL A 20 27.04 -19.07 3.58
N VAL A 21 27.14 -19.87 4.65
CA VAL A 21 26.00 -20.34 5.45
C VAL A 21 25.36 -19.20 6.25
N LEU A 22 26.13 -18.17 6.63
CA LEU A 22 25.61 -16.97 7.31
C LEU A 22 25.13 -15.90 6.33
N LEU A 23 25.78 -15.75 5.18
CA LEU A 23 25.38 -14.80 4.15
C LEU A 23 24.03 -15.15 3.50
N PHE A 24 23.73 -16.43 3.30
CA PHE A 24 22.51 -16.85 2.63
C PHE A 24 21.21 -16.45 3.38
N PRO A 25 21.07 -16.71 4.69
CA PRO A 25 19.93 -16.23 5.49
C PRO A 25 19.84 -14.71 5.52
N MET A 26 20.96 -14.00 5.63
CA MET A 26 20.99 -12.54 5.65
C MET A 26 20.49 -11.97 4.31
N PHE A 27 20.94 -12.54 3.19
CA PHE A 27 20.48 -12.16 1.86
C PHE A 27 18.98 -12.38 1.67
N LEU A 28 18.43 -13.51 2.13
CA LEU A 28 16.99 -13.76 2.07
C LEU A 28 16.19 -12.73 2.88
N VAL A 29 16.64 -12.37 4.09
CA VAL A 29 15.97 -11.34 4.89
C VAL A 29 15.95 -9.99 4.18
N ILE A 30 17.08 -9.59 3.58
CA ILE A 30 17.18 -8.33 2.83
C ILE A 30 16.23 -8.35 1.64
N THR A 31 16.19 -9.44 0.85
CA THR A 31 15.30 -9.51 -0.33
C THR A 31 13.81 -9.50 0.06
N PHE A 32 13.42 -10.17 1.15
CA PHE A 32 12.04 -10.09 1.63
C PHE A 32 11.65 -8.67 2.07
N ILE A 33 12.55 -7.96 2.75
CA ILE A 33 12.31 -6.58 3.17
C ILE A 33 12.20 -5.66 1.95
N THR A 34 13.12 -5.76 0.98
CA THR A 34 13.09 -4.90 -0.21
C THR A 34 11.84 -5.12 -1.05
N VAL A 35 11.39 -6.38 -1.22
CA VAL A 35 10.15 -6.70 -1.93
C VAL A 35 8.93 -6.06 -1.24
N LYS A 36 8.88 -6.09 0.10
CA LYS A 36 7.77 -5.48 0.85
C LYS A 36 7.79 -3.96 0.83
N ILE A 37 8.98 -3.34 0.88
CA ILE A 37 9.12 -1.88 0.68
C ILE A 37 8.68 -1.49 -0.73
N PHE A 38 9.11 -2.25 -1.75
CA PHE A 38 8.70 -2.02 -3.13
C PHE A 38 7.18 -2.13 -3.31
N ALA A 39 6.55 -3.14 -2.70
CA ALA A 39 5.10 -3.29 -2.70
C ALA A 39 4.38 -2.06 -2.12
N LEU A 40 4.89 -1.50 -1.01
CA LEU A 40 4.34 -0.27 -0.41
C LEU A 40 4.46 0.93 -1.37
N LEU A 41 5.60 1.07 -2.07
CA LEU A 41 5.80 2.16 -3.02
C LEU A 41 4.84 2.06 -4.22
N VAL A 42 4.67 0.85 -4.76
CA VAL A 42 3.70 0.59 -5.83
C VAL A 42 2.28 0.91 -5.38
N LEU A 43 1.92 0.58 -4.13
CA LEU A 43 0.61 0.92 -3.58
C LEU A 43 0.39 2.45 -3.53
N ILE A 44 1.37 3.21 -3.06
CA ILE A 44 1.28 4.68 -3.01
C ILE A 44 1.10 5.27 -4.41
N GLN A 45 1.86 4.78 -5.40
CA GLN A 45 1.73 5.22 -6.79
C GLN A 45 0.35 4.90 -7.37
N LYS A 46 -0.18 3.69 -7.12
CA LYS A 46 -1.53 3.32 -7.54
C LYS A 46 -2.60 4.17 -6.85
N MET A 47 -2.44 4.46 -5.56
CA MET A 47 -3.35 5.34 -4.83
C MET A 47 -3.33 6.76 -5.39
N GLU A 48 -2.16 7.28 -5.76
CA GLU A 48 -2.04 8.62 -6.33
C GLU A 48 -2.79 8.73 -7.67
N ILE A 49 -2.57 7.77 -8.58
CA ILE A 49 -3.27 7.73 -9.88
C ILE A 49 -4.78 7.51 -9.69
N GLY A 50 -5.16 6.58 -8.80
CA GLY A 50 -6.55 6.29 -8.47
C GLY A 50 -7.27 7.51 -7.89
N SER A 51 -6.59 8.28 -7.03
CA SER A 51 -7.15 9.52 -6.46
C SER A 51 -7.34 10.61 -7.50
N TYR A 52 -6.43 10.73 -8.46
CA TYR A 52 -6.57 11.68 -9.56
C TYR A 52 -7.76 11.32 -10.47
N TYR A 53 -7.93 10.04 -10.79
CA TYR A 53 -9.07 9.55 -11.54
C TYR A 53 -10.40 9.81 -10.80
N ALA A 54 -10.49 9.43 -9.52
CA ALA A 54 -11.68 9.62 -8.71
C ALA A 54 -12.07 11.10 -8.60
N ALA A 55 -11.08 11.96 -8.32
CA ALA A 55 -11.22 13.40 -8.27
C ALA A 55 -11.78 13.96 -9.58
N ARG A 56 -11.19 13.59 -10.72
CA ARG A 56 -11.60 14.11 -12.02
C ARG A 56 -12.98 13.62 -12.43
N ARG A 57 -13.28 12.35 -12.21
CA ARG A 57 -14.59 11.78 -12.55
C ARG A 57 -15.70 12.42 -11.72
N TRP A 58 -15.47 12.59 -10.41
CA TRP A 58 -16.40 13.31 -9.55
C TRP A 58 -16.60 14.74 -10.02
N GLN A 59 -15.54 15.46 -10.43
CA GLN A 59 -15.64 16.81 -10.96
C GLN A 59 -16.59 16.94 -12.15
N LEU A 60 -16.56 15.96 -13.05
CA LEU A 60 -17.26 16.03 -14.34
C LEU A 60 -18.73 15.60 -14.22
N GLU A 61 -18.98 14.57 -13.40
CA GLU A 61 -20.27 13.85 -13.35
C GLU A 61 -21.11 14.21 -12.11
N SER A 62 -20.55 14.85 -11.08
CA SER A 62 -21.32 15.21 -9.89
C SER A 62 -22.32 16.35 -10.15
N HIS A 63 -23.51 16.22 -9.55
CA HIS A 63 -24.53 17.26 -9.62
C HIS A 63 -24.27 18.38 -8.61
N LEU A 64 -24.43 19.62 -9.06
CA LEU A 64 -24.37 20.82 -8.21
C LEU A 64 -25.59 20.96 -7.29
N ASN A 65 -26.76 20.54 -7.77
CA ASN A 65 -28.02 20.78 -7.09
C ASN A 65 -28.27 19.77 -5.97
N ALA A 66 -28.65 20.29 -4.80
CA ALA A 66 -28.94 19.50 -3.61
C ALA A 66 -30.02 18.43 -3.83
N GLY A 67 -31.01 18.71 -4.68
CA GLY A 67 -32.12 17.80 -4.98
C GLY A 67 -31.73 16.52 -5.74
N TYR A 68 -30.55 16.48 -6.36
CA TYR A 68 -30.04 15.31 -7.08
C TYR A 68 -28.90 14.60 -6.33
N MET A 69 -28.55 15.03 -5.10
CA MET A 69 -27.47 14.43 -4.31
C MET A 69 -27.65 12.93 -4.06
N ALA A 70 -28.89 12.46 -3.93
CA ALA A 70 -29.18 11.03 -3.75
C ALA A 70 -28.75 10.20 -4.96
N GLN A 71 -28.74 10.78 -6.17
CA GLN A 71 -28.28 10.10 -7.39
C GLN A 71 -26.74 10.05 -7.48
N ASP A 72 -26.05 10.96 -6.79
CA ASP A 72 -24.58 10.98 -6.74
C ASP A 72 -23.99 9.84 -5.87
N GLU A 73 -24.81 9.16 -5.05
CA GLU A 73 -24.38 7.95 -4.35
C GLU A 73 -24.05 6.80 -5.32
N GLY A 74 -24.82 6.69 -6.41
CA GLY A 74 -24.53 5.72 -7.47
C GLY A 74 -23.21 6.02 -8.17
N LEU A 75 -22.96 7.30 -8.45
CA LEU A 75 -21.68 7.76 -9.00
C LEU A 75 -20.52 7.43 -8.06
N ARG A 76 -20.68 7.69 -6.76
CA ARG A 76 -19.65 7.36 -5.76
C ARG A 76 -19.32 5.87 -5.77
N LYS A 77 -20.33 5.00 -5.75
CA LYS A 77 -20.13 3.54 -5.80
C LYS A 77 -19.42 3.08 -7.07
N ASN A 78 -19.80 3.63 -8.22
CA ASN A 78 -19.15 3.31 -9.50
C ASN A 78 -17.67 3.75 -9.51
N ILE A 79 -17.36 4.92 -8.96
CA ILE A 79 -15.97 5.38 -8.82
C ILE A 79 -15.22 4.48 -7.83
N GLU A 80 -15.84 4.15 -6.71
CA GLU A 80 -15.26 3.28 -5.69
C GLU A 80 -14.90 1.91 -6.26
N GLU A 81 -15.80 1.29 -7.02
CA GLU A 81 -15.57 0.01 -7.69
C GLU A 81 -14.46 0.09 -8.74
N ALA A 82 -14.46 1.13 -9.59
CA ALA A 82 -13.41 1.32 -10.60
C ALA A 82 -12.02 1.50 -9.96
N VAL A 83 -11.94 2.28 -8.87
CA VAL A 83 -10.67 2.52 -8.18
C VAL A 83 -10.25 1.27 -7.39
N LYS A 84 -11.20 0.55 -6.79
CA LYS A 84 -10.96 -0.72 -6.11
C LYS A 84 -10.38 -1.77 -7.07
N GLY A 85 -10.93 -1.89 -8.28
CA GLY A 85 -10.38 -2.74 -9.32
C GLY A 85 -8.97 -2.32 -9.75
N TYR A 86 -8.73 -1.01 -9.93
CA TYR A 86 -7.40 -0.50 -10.28
C TYR A 86 -6.33 -0.75 -9.20
N LEU A 87 -6.71 -0.64 -7.92
CA LEU A 87 -5.84 -0.93 -6.79
C LEU A 87 -5.49 -2.43 -6.70
N GLY A 88 -6.30 -3.30 -7.33
CA GLY A 88 -6.07 -4.74 -7.40
C GLY A 88 -6.74 -5.51 -6.28
N PHE A 89 -7.90 -5.05 -5.79
CA PHE A 89 -8.73 -5.83 -4.88
C PHE A 89 -9.45 -6.99 -5.56
N ASP A 90 -9.63 -6.93 -6.88
CA ASP A 90 -10.29 -7.97 -7.67
C ASP A 90 -9.31 -9.07 -8.15
N ASP A 91 -8.00 -8.79 -8.08
CA ASP A 91 -6.94 -9.75 -8.42
C ASP A 91 -6.29 -10.31 -7.15
N ASP A 92 -6.50 -11.59 -6.89
CA ASP A 92 -5.97 -12.31 -5.73
C ASP A 92 -4.45 -12.19 -5.58
N ASN A 93 -3.70 -12.14 -6.68
CA ASN A 93 -2.24 -12.06 -6.66
C ASN A 93 -1.79 -10.68 -6.20
N VAL A 94 -2.39 -9.62 -6.76
CA VAL A 94 -2.08 -8.24 -6.38
C VAL A 94 -2.55 -7.95 -4.96
N HIS A 95 -3.74 -8.43 -4.59
CA HIS A 95 -4.29 -8.31 -3.25
C HIS A 95 -3.37 -8.91 -2.17
N LYS A 96 -2.86 -10.13 -2.40
CA LYS A 96 -1.90 -10.79 -1.50
C LYS A 96 -0.53 -10.11 -1.50
N PHE A 97 -0.06 -9.65 -2.67
CA PHE A 97 1.24 -9.00 -2.77
C PHE A 97 1.29 -7.67 -2.00
N LEU A 98 0.26 -6.83 -2.20
CA LEU A 98 0.11 -5.52 -1.56
C LEU A 98 -0.46 -5.60 -0.13
N ASN A 99 -0.84 -6.80 0.32
CA ASN A 99 -1.47 -7.04 1.62
C ASN A 99 -2.69 -6.14 1.86
N LEU A 100 -3.59 -6.01 0.88
CA LEU A 100 -4.76 -5.13 1.02
C LEU A 100 -5.75 -5.70 2.05
N ARG A 101 -6.49 -4.81 2.74
CA ARG A 101 -7.51 -5.20 3.73
C ARG A 101 -8.84 -4.51 3.46
N SER A 102 -8.86 -3.17 3.46
CA SER A 102 -10.06 -2.40 3.16
C SER A 102 -9.74 -1.17 2.33
N PHE A 103 -10.74 -0.72 1.60
CA PHE A 103 -10.73 0.50 0.82
C PHE A 103 -11.98 1.30 1.15
N GLU A 104 -11.82 2.61 1.34
CA GLU A 104 -12.91 3.53 1.59
C GLU A 104 -12.71 4.80 0.76
N LEU A 105 -13.76 5.21 0.04
CA LEU A 105 -13.81 6.46 -0.70
C LEU A 105 -14.69 7.48 0.03
N GLY A 106 -14.05 8.44 0.68
CA GLY A 106 -14.72 9.58 1.32
C GLY A 106 -14.83 10.75 0.34
N ILE A 107 -16.04 11.28 0.14
CA ILE A 107 -16.22 12.51 -0.63
C ILE A 107 -16.98 13.51 0.23
N ASN A 108 -16.32 14.61 0.57
CA ASN A 108 -16.90 15.68 1.35
C ASN A 108 -17.06 16.93 0.48
N ARG A 109 -18.29 17.41 0.34
CA ARG A 109 -18.59 18.60 -0.46
C ARG A 109 -18.55 19.83 0.42
N THR A 110 -17.75 20.81 0.05
CA THR A 110 -17.78 22.15 0.63
C THR A 110 -18.39 23.14 -0.37
N GLN A 111 -18.65 24.37 0.07
CA GLN A 111 -19.22 25.41 -0.80
C GLN A 111 -18.33 25.73 -2.01
N VAL A 112 -17.00 25.59 -1.87
CA VAL A 112 -16.02 25.98 -2.89
C VAL A 112 -15.35 24.76 -3.55
N TRP A 113 -15.03 23.74 -2.75
CA TRP A 113 -14.28 22.55 -3.19
C TRP A 113 -14.98 21.26 -2.79
N ASN A 114 -14.76 20.21 -3.56
CA ASN A 114 -15.01 18.83 -3.14
C ASN A 114 -13.69 18.21 -2.70
N VAL A 115 -13.70 17.63 -1.50
CA VAL A 115 -12.57 16.91 -0.92
C VAL A 115 -12.78 15.43 -1.16
N VAL A 116 -11.96 14.84 -2.03
CA VAL A 116 -11.96 13.41 -2.32
C VAL A 116 -10.83 12.78 -1.51
N THR A 117 -11.20 11.90 -0.58
CA THR A 117 -10.30 11.19 0.32
C THR A 117 -10.33 9.71 -0.02
N LEU A 118 -9.19 9.19 -0.44
CA LEU A 118 -8.98 7.76 -0.59
C LEU A 118 -8.28 7.21 0.64
N THR A 119 -8.88 6.21 1.27
CA THR A 119 -8.30 5.51 2.41
C THR A 119 -8.10 4.05 2.06
N VAL A 120 -6.85 3.57 2.17
CA VAL A 120 -6.52 2.15 2.02
C VAL A 120 -5.90 1.64 3.31
N THR A 121 -6.41 0.52 3.81
CA THR A 121 -5.79 -0.21 4.92
C THR A 121 -5.11 -1.46 4.40
N THR A 122 -3.90 -1.72 4.90
CA THR A 122 -3.14 -2.93 4.61
C THR A 122 -3.10 -3.86 5.84
N ASN A 123 -3.01 -5.15 5.61
CA ASN A 123 -2.70 -6.17 6.60
C ASN A 123 -1.19 -6.16 6.92
N LYS A 124 -0.82 -6.80 8.03
CA LYS A 124 0.58 -7.00 8.42
C LYS A 124 1.41 -7.60 7.28
N ALA A 125 2.66 -7.18 7.16
CA ALA A 125 3.54 -7.60 6.05
C ALA A 125 3.81 -9.12 6.02
N GLY A 126 3.53 -9.83 7.13
CA GLY A 126 3.56 -11.30 7.20
C GLY A 126 4.94 -11.89 7.46
N VAL A 127 5.95 -11.07 7.77
CA VAL A 127 7.31 -11.54 8.06
C VAL A 127 7.40 -12.03 9.50
N ALA A 128 6.86 -13.23 9.75
CA ALA A 128 6.75 -13.82 11.10
C ALA A 128 8.09 -13.89 11.85
N MET A 129 9.20 -14.05 11.12
CA MET A 129 10.55 -14.12 11.69
C MET A 129 10.95 -12.81 12.40
N LEU A 130 10.60 -11.65 11.84
CA LEU A 130 10.97 -10.34 12.40
C LEU A 130 10.08 -9.95 13.59
N CYS A 131 8.89 -10.54 13.69
CA CYS A 131 7.89 -10.23 14.70
C CYS A 131 8.00 -11.07 15.97
N LYS A 132 8.99 -11.97 16.05
CA LYS A 132 9.23 -12.79 17.24
C LYS A 132 9.78 -11.98 18.43
N TYR A 133 10.50 -10.90 18.14
CA TYR A 133 11.14 -10.06 19.15
C TYR A 133 10.25 -8.88 19.52
N PRO A 134 10.15 -8.50 20.81
CA PRO A 134 9.31 -7.39 21.24
C PRO A 134 9.86 -6.05 20.71
N LYS A 135 8.94 -5.12 20.41
CA LYS A 135 9.26 -3.79 19.83
C LYS A 135 10.31 -3.01 20.61
N GLN A 136 10.33 -3.14 21.93
CA GLN A 136 11.27 -2.44 22.82
C GLN A 136 12.71 -2.92 22.66
N VAL A 137 12.91 -4.17 22.24
CA VAL A 137 14.25 -4.75 22.03
C VAL A 137 14.76 -4.41 20.64
N VAL A 138 13.88 -4.44 19.62
CA VAL A 138 14.25 -4.12 18.24
C VAL A 138 14.49 -2.62 18.06
N CYS A 139 13.65 -1.79 18.67
CA CYS A 139 13.71 -0.33 18.58
C CYS A 139 14.28 0.32 19.85
N ALA A 140 15.18 -0.38 20.55
CA ALA A 140 15.95 0.22 21.62
C ALA A 140 16.75 1.43 21.09
N ALA A 141 17.12 2.38 21.97
CA ALA A 141 17.95 3.52 21.58
C ALA A 141 19.21 3.02 20.83
N PRO A 142 19.58 3.58 19.66
CA PRO A 142 19.27 4.94 19.17
C PRO A 142 18.16 5.07 18.11
N TYR A 143 17.41 4.01 17.78
CA TYR A 143 16.61 3.95 16.53
C TYR A 143 15.29 4.74 16.50
N GLY A 144 14.90 5.39 17.60
CA GLY A 144 13.84 6.42 17.59
C GLY A 144 12.41 5.94 17.26
N PRO A 145 11.48 6.90 17.08
CA PRO A 145 10.06 6.63 16.78
C PRO A 145 9.82 6.07 15.36
N GLU A 146 10.75 6.28 14.43
CA GLU A 146 10.67 5.76 13.06
C GLU A 146 10.76 4.23 13.04
N CYS A 147 11.62 3.67 13.90
CA CYS A 147 11.73 2.23 14.06
C CYS A 147 10.41 1.61 14.56
N LEU A 148 9.75 2.26 15.53
CA LEU A 148 8.46 1.79 16.05
C LEU A 148 7.40 1.76 14.96
N THR A 149 7.36 2.80 14.12
CA THR A 149 6.44 2.90 12.98
C THR A 149 6.70 1.78 11.96
N GLY A 150 7.97 1.49 11.66
CA GLY A 150 8.36 0.39 10.78
C GLY A 150 8.01 -0.98 11.36
N TYR A 151 8.24 -1.19 12.65
CA TYR A 151 7.89 -2.43 13.35
C TYR A 151 6.37 -2.66 13.33
N ASP A 152 5.56 -1.62 13.57
CA ASP A 152 4.10 -1.73 13.56
C ASP A 152 3.54 -2.07 12.17
N TYR A 153 4.14 -1.51 11.11
CA TYR A 153 3.82 -1.88 9.73
C TYR A 153 4.09 -3.37 9.45
N ILE A 154 5.23 -3.89 9.92
CA ILE A 154 5.63 -5.27 9.65
C ILE A 154 4.83 -6.27 10.49
N CYS A 155 4.54 -5.95 11.76
CA CYS A 155 4.17 -6.94 12.77
C CYS A 155 2.77 -6.84 13.37
N THR A 156 2.22 -5.65 13.58
CA THR A 156 0.98 -5.51 14.37
C THR A 156 -0.26 -5.33 13.51
N GLY A 157 -0.29 -4.36 12.60
CA GLY A 157 -1.56 -3.93 11.99
C GLY A 157 -1.53 -3.50 10.54
N GLY A 158 -0.35 -3.53 9.89
CA GLY A 158 -0.18 -2.90 8.58
C GLY A 158 -0.24 -1.37 8.69
N ARG A 159 -0.55 -0.69 7.59
CA ARG A 159 -0.60 0.78 7.52
C ARG A 159 -1.91 1.26 6.91
N LYS A 160 -2.47 2.32 7.50
CA LYS A 160 -3.53 3.14 6.91
C LYS A 160 -2.86 4.23 6.08
N LEU A 161 -3.17 4.27 4.80
CA LEU A 161 -2.68 5.27 3.86
C LEU A 161 -3.87 6.10 3.40
N GLU A 162 -3.71 7.41 3.43
CA GLU A 162 -4.73 8.38 3.03
C GLU A 162 -4.16 9.31 1.97
N VAL A 163 -4.89 9.48 0.87
CA VAL A 163 -4.58 10.45 -0.18
C VAL A 163 -5.79 11.37 -0.34
N ILE A 164 -5.55 12.67 -0.17
CA ILE A 164 -6.58 13.70 -0.23
C ILE A 164 -6.35 14.54 -1.48
N LYS A 165 -7.41 14.73 -2.27
CA LYS A 165 -7.42 15.62 -3.44
C LYS A 165 -8.54 16.64 -3.32
N TYR A 166 -8.21 17.87 -3.66
CA TYR A 166 -9.15 18.99 -3.69
C TYR A 166 -9.53 19.28 -5.13
N VAL A 167 -10.83 19.34 -5.38
CA VAL A 167 -11.39 19.50 -6.71
C VAL A 167 -12.39 20.65 -6.68
N PRO A 168 -12.27 21.65 -7.56
CA PRO A 168 -13.25 22.74 -7.58
C PRO A 168 -14.61 22.21 -8.03
N ASN A 169 -15.68 22.84 -7.55
CA ASN A 169 -17.00 22.63 -8.15
C ASN A 169 -16.95 22.98 -9.65
N ARG A 170 -17.72 22.25 -10.45
CA ARG A 170 -17.81 22.46 -11.90
C ARG A 170 -18.57 23.75 -12.19
N ASP A 171 -17.97 24.89 -11.90
CA ASP A 171 -18.45 26.16 -12.42
C ASP A 171 -18.20 26.14 -13.94
N ARG A 172 -19.28 26.30 -14.71
CA ARG A 172 -19.14 26.82 -16.07
C ARG A 172 -18.40 28.16 -15.92
N PRO A 173 -17.49 28.54 -16.84
CA PRO A 173 -16.94 29.89 -16.80
C PRO A 173 -18.11 30.86 -16.70
N ILE A 174 -18.19 31.60 -15.58
CA ILE A 174 -19.19 32.64 -15.43
C ILE A 174 -18.87 33.60 -16.56
N LYS A 175 -19.73 33.67 -17.58
CA LYS A 175 -19.63 34.75 -18.55
C LYS A 175 -19.74 36.02 -17.72
N PHE A 176 -18.62 36.70 -17.54
CA PHE A 176 -18.60 37.98 -16.87
C PHE A 176 -19.33 38.94 -17.79
N VAL A 177 -20.64 39.08 -17.60
CA VAL A 177 -21.41 40.11 -18.26
C VAL A 177 -21.15 41.36 -17.44
N LEU A 178 -20.39 42.29 -18.02
CA LEU A 178 -20.24 43.62 -17.43
C LEU A 178 -21.64 44.20 -17.24
N PRO A 179 -22.00 44.67 -16.03
CA PRO A 179 -23.28 45.30 -15.81
C PRO A 179 -23.39 46.54 -16.71
N GLY A 180 -24.26 46.48 -17.73
CA GLY A 180 -24.51 47.60 -18.65
C GLY A 180 -24.60 47.28 -20.15
N LEU A 181 -24.40 46.03 -20.60
CA LEU A 181 -24.65 45.64 -22.00
C LEU A 181 -25.80 44.63 -22.08
N GLN A 182 -27.02 45.14 -22.27
CA GLN A 182 -28.15 44.43 -22.87
C GLN A 182 -28.21 44.76 -24.37
#